data_AF-A0A9P6KYK3-F1
#
_entry.id   AF-A0A9P6KYK3-F1
#
_cell.length_a   1.000
_cell.length_b   1.000
_cell.length_c   1.000
_cell.angle_alpha   90.00
_cell.angle_beta   90.00
_cell.angle_gamma   90.00
#
_symmetry.space_group_name_H-M   'P 1'
#
loop_
_entity.id
_entity.type
_entity.pdbx_description
1 polymer ?
#
loop_
_entity_poly.entity_id
_entity_poly.type
_entity_poly.pdbx_seq_one_letter_code
_entity_poly.pdbx_strand_id
1 'polypeptide(L)'
;MRFCSALRNLRGRKFHLMTDHKALAKIRCKPYFENNRINRWIEKNQEFDFTIEYVKGELMTDADALSRQFESENNTEVSKVEEIKRKELTEKQKEGKSMKHTKEYDGKKYWEF
;
A
#
# COMPACT_ATOMS: atom_id res chain seq x y z
N MET A 1 15.35 13.05 2.51
CA MET A 1 14.54 14.24 2.17
C MET A 1 14.97 14.83 0.82
N ARG A 2 14.63 14.21 -0.33
CA ARG A 2 15.03 14.73 -1.65
C ARG A 2 13.91 14.71 -2.72
N PHE A 3 12.65 14.86 -2.32
CA PHE A 3 11.53 15.00 -3.27
C PHE A 3 11.15 16.47 -3.58
N CYS A 4 11.82 17.48 -3.00
CA CYS A 4 11.34 18.87 -3.02
C CYS A 4 11.79 19.72 -4.24
N SER A 5 12.76 19.26 -5.04
CA SER A 5 13.28 20.08 -6.16
C SER A 5 12.35 20.10 -7.37
N ALA A 6 11.76 18.94 -7.74
CA ALA A 6 10.96 18.82 -8.96
C ALA A 6 9.63 19.60 -8.89
N LEU A 7 8.97 19.61 -7.73
CA LEU A 7 7.69 20.30 -7.55
C LEU A 7 7.81 21.84 -7.65
N ARG A 8 8.98 22.42 -7.36
CA ARG A 8 9.18 23.87 -7.45
C ARG A 8 8.98 24.39 -8.87
N ASN A 9 9.36 23.60 -9.88
CA ASN A 9 9.28 24.00 -11.29
C ASN A 9 7.87 23.94 -11.88
N LEU A 10 6.90 23.42 -11.13
CA LEU A 10 5.50 23.24 -11.57
C LEU A 10 4.56 24.30 -10.98
N ARG A 11 4.99 25.09 -9.99
CA ARG A 11 4.17 26.16 -9.43
C ARG A 11 3.89 27.23 -10.49
N GLY A 12 2.62 27.61 -10.65
CA GLY A 12 2.19 28.63 -11.61
C GLY A 12 2.15 28.19 -13.07
N ARG A 13 2.37 26.91 -13.37
CA ARG A 13 2.24 26.34 -14.72
C ARG A 13 1.04 25.40 -14.78
N LYS A 14 0.32 25.45 -15.91
CA LYS A 14 -0.75 24.50 -16.21
C LYS A 14 -0.16 23.21 -16.75
N PHE A 15 -0.49 22.07 -16.15
CA PHE A 15 -0.05 20.77 -16.65
C PHE A 15 -1.13 19.70 -16.55
N HIS A 16 -0.96 18.64 -17.32
CA HIS A 16 -1.84 17.47 -17.32
C HIS A 16 -1.23 16.38 -16.45
N LEU A 17 -2.00 15.87 -15.50
CA LEU A 17 -1.60 14.80 -14.59
C LEU A 17 -2.36 13.52 -14.93
N MET A 18 -1.64 12.53 -15.44
CA MET A 18 -2.15 11.18 -15.66
C MET A 18 -1.91 10.34 -14.40
N THR A 19 -2.96 9.76 -13.83
CA THR A 19 -2.87 8.95 -12.61
C THR A 19 -3.84 7.78 -12.63
N ASP A 20 -3.43 6.67 -12.04
CA ASP A 20 -4.27 5.50 -11.74
C ASP A 20 -5.08 5.65 -10.45
N HIS A 21 -4.99 6.79 -9.78
CA HIS A 21 -5.61 6.99 -8.48
C HIS A 21 -6.91 7.81 -8.55
N LYS A 22 -8.04 7.11 -8.68
CA LYS A 22 -9.40 7.73 -8.75
C LYS A 22 -9.74 8.61 -7.56
N ALA A 23 -9.17 8.36 -6.38
CA ALA A 23 -9.45 9.18 -5.21
C ALA A 23 -8.85 10.59 -5.35
N LEU A 24 -7.75 10.76 -6.09
CA LEU A 24 -7.15 12.08 -6.32
C LEU A 24 -8.09 12.98 -7.12
N ALA A 25 -8.79 12.42 -8.11
CA ALA A 25 -9.84 13.12 -8.85
C ALA A 25 -10.98 13.58 -7.92
N LYS A 26 -11.40 12.74 -6.96
CA LYS A 26 -12.43 13.10 -5.98
C LYS A 26 -11.96 14.17 -5.00
N ILE A 27 -10.68 14.14 -4.61
CA ILE A 27 -10.09 15.15 -3.72
C ILE A 27 -10.07 16.51 -4.40
N ARG A 28 -9.86 16.58 -5.72
CA ARG A 28 -9.89 17.84 -6.47
C ARG A 28 -11.29 18.47 -6.51
N CYS A 29 -12.34 17.66 -6.60
CA CYS A 29 -13.72 18.15 -6.70
C CYS A 29 -14.34 18.55 -5.35
N LYS A 30 -13.75 18.16 -4.21
CA LYS A 30 -14.28 18.44 -2.87
C LYS A 30 -13.41 19.44 -2.12
N PRO A 31 -13.99 20.51 -1.54
CA PRO A 31 -13.22 21.52 -0.82
C PRO A 31 -12.72 21.05 0.56
N TYR A 32 -13.39 20.07 1.17
CA TYR A 32 -13.11 19.65 2.55
C TYR A 32 -13.39 18.16 2.76
N PHE A 33 -12.57 17.52 3.60
CA PHE A 33 -12.77 16.17 4.10
C PHE A 33 -12.68 16.16 5.63
N GLU A 34 -13.31 15.19 6.28
CA GLU A 34 -13.25 15.03 7.75
C GLU A 34 -11.84 14.68 8.26
N ASN A 35 -11.00 14.12 7.39
CA ASN A 35 -9.64 13.75 7.74
C ASN A 35 -8.67 14.92 7.55
N ASN A 36 -8.16 15.44 8.67
CA ASN A 36 -7.15 16.51 8.69
C ASN A 36 -5.89 16.22 7.85
N ARG A 37 -5.52 14.95 7.66
CA ARG A 37 -4.41 14.60 6.77
C ARG A 37 -4.75 14.94 5.33
N ILE A 38 -5.96 14.64 4.88
CA ILE A 38 -6.43 14.90 3.50
C ILE A 38 -6.54 16.41 3.25
N ASN A 39 -7.02 17.19 4.22
CA ASN A 39 -7.10 18.65 4.07
C ASN A 39 -5.73 19.30 3.84
N ARG A 40 -4.69 18.86 4.55
CA ARG A 40 -3.31 19.31 4.30
C ARG A 40 -2.82 18.98 2.88
N TRP A 41 -3.28 17.87 2.30
CA TRP A 41 -2.99 17.56 0.91
C TRP A 41 -3.76 18.45 -0.05
N ILE A 42 -5.03 18.77 0.24
CA ILE A 42 -5.83 19.69 -0.59
C ILE A 42 -5.18 21.06 -0.66
N GLU A 43 -4.80 21.63 0.48
CA GLU A 43 -4.13 22.94 0.55
C GLU A 43 -2.86 22.96 -0.31
N LYS A 44 -2.03 21.92 -0.24
CA LYS A 44 -0.84 21.80 -1.09
C LYS A 44 -1.17 21.63 -2.57
N ASN A 45 -2.21 20.87 -2.89
CA ASN A 45 -2.64 20.66 -4.28
C ASN A 45 -3.24 21.93 -4.89
N GLN A 46 -3.85 22.82 -4.09
CA GLN A 46 -4.38 24.11 -4.55
C GLN A 46 -3.29 25.07 -5.04
N GLU A 47 -2.03 24.88 -4.62
CA GLU A 47 -0.90 25.68 -5.11
C GLU A 47 -0.52 25.39 -6.57
N PHE A 48 -1.02 24.29 -7.13
CA PHE A 48 -0.72 23.84 -8.49
C PHE A 48 -1.97 23.86 -9.36
N ASP A 49 -1.81 24.30 -10.61
CA ASP A 49 -2.89 24.30 -11.58
C ASP A 49 -2.73 23.11 -12.54
N PHE A 50 -3.46 22.02 -12.25
CA PHE A 50 -3.39 20.81 -13.07
C PHE A 50 -4.77 20.20 -13.31
N THR A 51 -4.90 19.54 -14.45
CA THR A 51 -6.06 18.72 -14.81
C THR A 51 -5.72 17.25 -14.61
N ILE A 52 -6.66 16.48 -14.06
CA ILE A 52 -6.46 15.05 -13.77
C ILE A 52 -7.11 14.22 -14.87
N GLU A 53 -6.34 13.31 -15.45
CA GLU A 53 -6.82 12.25 -16.33
C GLU A 53 -6.59 10.90 -15.66
N TYR A 54 -7.67 10.12 -15.53
CA TYR A 54 -7.57 8.77 -14.98
C TYR A 54 -7.10 7.80 -16.06
N VAL A 55 -5.97 7.14 -15.83
CA VAL A 55 -5.44 6.08 -16.69
C VAL A 55 -5.45 4.78 -15.91
N LYS A 56 -5.84 3.67 -16.54
CA LYS A 56 -5.80 2.35 -15.87
C LYS A 56 -4.34 2.02 -15.53
N GLY A 57 -4.06 1.56 -14.32
CA GLY A 57 -2.70 1.27 -13.86
C GLY A 57 -1.92 0.31 -14.77
N GLU A 58 -2.61 -0.65 -15.40
CA GLU A 58 -2.01 -1.57 -16.40
C GLU A 58 -1.38 -0.86 -17.60
N LEU A 59 -1.85 0.34 -17.95
CA LEU A 59 -1.33 1.15 -19.06
C LEU A 59 -0.20 2.08 -18.63
N MET A 60 0.03 2.29 -17.33
CA MET A 60 1.10 3.13 -16.79
C MET A 60 2.37 2.31 -16.52
N THR A 61 2.84 1.54 -17.52
CA THR A 61 4.00 0.65 -17.38
C THR A 61 5.28 1.41 -16.99
N ASP A 62 5.51 2.61 -17.54
CA ASP A 62 6.70 3.40 -17.24
C ASP A 62 6.72 3.89 -15.78
N ALA A 63 5.59 4.38 -15.30
CA ALA A 63 5.47 4.85 -13.92
C ALA A 63 5.54 3.68 -12.92
N ASP A 64 4.92 2.55 -13.26
CA ASP A 64 5.00 1.32 -12.47
C ASP A 64 6.46 0.82 -12.39
N ALA A 65 7.17 0.74 -13.52
CA ALA A 65 8.57 0.33 -13.56
C ALA A 65 9.47 1.23 -12.71
N LEU A 66 9.33 2.55 -12.84
CA LEU A 66 10.08 3.52 -12.04
C LEU A 66 9.77 3.39 -10.55
N SER A 67 8.50 3.24 -10.18
CA SER A 67 8.12 3.11 -8.76
C SER A 67 8.69 1.84 -8.12
N ARG A 68 8.69 0.71 -8.86
CA ARG A 68 9.27 -0.57 -8.41
C ARG A 68 10.80 -0.53 -8.34
N GLN A 69 11.45 0.24 -9.20
CA GLN A 69 12.91 0.41 -9.16
C GLN A 69 13.35 0.97 -7.79
N PHE A 70 12.65 1.97 -7.26
CA PHE A 70 12.91 2.53 -5.93
C PHE A 70 12.45 1.62 -4.77
N GLU A 71 11.53 0.71 -5.03
CA GLU A 71 11.10 -0.29 -4.04
C GLU A 71 12.17 -1.38 -3.85
N SER A 72 12.88 -1.77 -4.92
CA SER A 72 13.92 -2.81 -4.87
C SER A 72 15.09 -2.49 -3.91
N GLU A 73 15.41 -1.21 -3.72
CA GLU A 73 16.42 -0.77 -2.74
C GLU A 73 15.94 -0.88 -1.28
N ASN A 74 14.63 -0.83 -1.03
CA ASN A 74 14.03 -0.94 0.31
C ASN A 74 13.48 -2.36 0.61
N ASN A 75 13.27 -3.19 -0.41
CA ASN A 75 12.58 -4.48 -0.32
C ASN A 75 13.45 -5.64 0.19
N THR A 76 14.76 -5.49 0.31
CA THR A 76 15.64 -6.57 0.80
C THR A 76 15.32 -6.95 2.26
N GLU A 77 14.80 -6.00 3.04
CA GLU A 77 14.45 -6.21 4.45
C GLU A 77 12.99 -6.62 4.63
N VAL A 78 12.06 -6.01 3.89
CA VAL A 78 10.61 -6.25 4.02
C VAL A 78 10.23 -7.65 3.53
N SER A 79 10.81 -8.11 2.41
CA SER A 79 10.53 -9.44 1.84
C SER A 79 10.90 -10.59 2.78
N LYS A 80 12.03 -10.49 3.51
CA LYS A 80 12.44 -11.49 4.50
C LYS A 80 11.48 -11.56 5.69
N VAL A 81 11.03 -10.40 6.18
CA VAL A 81 10.14 -10.31 7.35
C VAL A 81 8.74 -10.87 7.02
N GLU A 82 8.22 -10.62 5.82
CA GLU A 82 6.93 -11.17 5.38
C GLU A 82 6.99 -12.69 5.19
N GLU A 83 8.10 -13.22 4.68
CA GLU A 83 8.27 -14.66 4.49
C GLU A 83 8.40 -15.41 5.83
N ILE A 84 9.11 -14.84 6.81
CA ILE A 84 9.21 -15.40 8.18
C ILE A 84 7.83 -15.44 8.84
N LYS A 85 7.05 -14.34 8.77
CA LYS A 85 5.70 -14.29 9.34
C LYS A 85 4.76 -15.32 8.71
N ARG A 86 4.84 -15.54 7.39
CA ARG A 86 4.03 -16.55 6.69
C ARG A 86 4.37 -17.97 7.14
N LYS A 87 5.65 -18.29 7.36
CA LYS A 87 6.10 -19.60 7.86
C LYS A 87 5.58 -19.86 9.27
N GLU A 88 5.72 -18.90 10.18
CA GLU A 88 5.22 -19.01 11.57
C GLU A 88 3.68 -19.17 11.64
N LEU A 89 2.93 -18.49 10.76
CA LEU A 89 1.47 -18.63 10.67
C LEU A 89 1.04 -20.03 10.21
N THR A 90 1.76 -20.62 9.26
CA THR A 90 1.46 -21.97 8.77
C THR A 90 1.77 -23.07 9.79
N GLU A 91 2.79 -22.89 10.64
CA GLU A 91 3.13 -23.85 11.69
C GLU A 91 2.11 -23.84 12.83
N LYS A 92 1.72 -22.65 13.30
CA LYS A 92 0.65 -22.50 14.31
C LYS A 92 -0.70 -23.07 13.84
N GLN A 93 -1.00 -22.96 12.55
CA GLN A 93 -2.21 -23.57 11.97
C GLN A 93 -2.14 -25.11 11.88
N LYS A 94 -0.95 -25.69 11.70
CA LYS A 94 -0.75 -27.16 11.72
C LYS A 94 -0.89 -27.70 13.15
N GLU A 95 -0.29 -27.04 14.13
CA GLU A 95 -0.44 -27.40 15.56
C GLU A 95 -1.89 -27.28 16.03
N GLY A 96 -2.57 -26.19 15.68
CA GLY A 96 -3.97 -25.97 15.99
C GLY A 96 -4.95 -26.93 15.30
N LYS A 97 -4.55 -27.58 14.21
CA LYS A 97 -5.33 -28.67 13.57
C LYS A 97 -5.03 -30.03 14.20
N SER A 98 -3.78 -30.31 14.57
CA SER A 98 -3.39 -31.56 15.22
C SER A 98 -4.04 -31.71 16.61
N MET A 99 -4.18 -30.62 17.36
CA MET A 99 -4.78 -30.64 18.70
C MET A 99 -6.31 -30.84 18.72
N LYS A 100 -7.00 -30.75 17.58
CA LYS A 100 -8.46 -30.92 17.51
C LYS A 100 -8.91 -32.39 17.60
N HIS A 101 -8.01 -33.34 17.32
CA HIS A 101 -8.29 -34.78 17.25
C HIS A 101 -7.58 -35.57 18.35
N THR A 102 -7.15 -34.92 19.44
CA THR A 102 -6.49 -35.60 20.57
C THR A 102 -7.17 -35.24 21.87
N LYS A 103 -7.77 -36.22 22.55
CA LYS A 103 -8.25 -36.08 23.93
C LYS A 103 -7.38 -36.91 24.87
N GLU A 104 -7.18 -36.39 26.08
CA GLU A 104 -6.35 -37.00 27.12
C GLU A 104 -7.24 -37.58 28.21
N TYR A 105 -7.15 -38.90 28.43
CA TYR A 105 -7.85 -39.60 29.51
C TYR A 105 -6.83 -40.42 30.30
N ASP A 106 -6.80 -40.21 31.62
CA ASP A 106 -6.01 -40.98 32.57
C ASP A 106 -4.51 -41.06 32.20
N GLY A 107 -3.93 -39.91 31.80
CA GLY A 107 -2.52 -39.77 31.43
C GLY A 107 -2.12 -40.40 30.09
N LYS A 108 -3.08 -40.86 29.28
CA LYS A 108 -2.84 -41.45 27.95
C LYS A 108 -3.57 -40.65 26.87
N LYS A 109 -2.87 -40.36 25.77
CA LYS A 109 -3.38 -39.59 24.62
C LYS A 109 -3.99 -40.53 23.58
N TYR A 110 -5.23 -40.27 23.16
CA TYR A 110 -5.93 -41.05 22.14
C TYR A 110 -6.36 -40.14 20.97
N TRP A 111 -6.27 -40.68 19.75
CA TRP A 111 -6.76 -40.02 18.52
C TRP A 111 -8.26 -40.24 18.38
N GLU A 112 -9.03 -39.15 18.25
CA GLU A 112 -10.49 -39.16 18.08
C GLU A 112 -10.82 -38.71 16.64
N PHE A 113 -11.51 -39.57 15.88
CA PHE A 113 -11.96 -39.29 14.51
C PHE A 113 -13.22 -38.42 14.50
#